data_AF-A0A4R6L932-F1
#
_entry.id   AF-A0A4R6L932-F1
#
_cell.length_a   1.000
_cell.length_b   1.000
_cell.length_c   1.000
_cell.angle_alpha   90.00
_cell.angle_beta   90.00
_cell.angle_gamma   90.00
#
_symmetry.space_group_name_H-M   'P 1'
#
loop_
_entity.id
_entity.type
_entity.pdbx_description
1 polymer ?
#
loop_
_entity_poly.entity_id
_entity_poly.type
_entity_poly.pdbx_seq_one_letter_code
_entity_poly.pdbx_strand_id
1 'polypeptide(L)'
;MIILTINMRYVSSKLLFLRLNLTSISMKDLLVKINAEIETFKTESESLTEKGVKAAGARARKATLEIEKLLKEFRKVSIEESKK
;
A
#
# COMPACT_ATOMS: atom_id res chain seq x y z
N MET A 1 33.62 -2.50 -26.89
CA MET A 1 32.28 -3.07 -26.66
C MET A 1 32.06 -3.62 -25.25
N ILE A 2 33.11 -3.97 -24.49
CA ILE A 2 32.97 -4.56 -23.13
C ILE A 2 32.69 -3.49 -22.05
N ILE A 3 33.27 -2.30 -22.19
CA ILE A 3 33.14 -1.20 -21.22
C ILE A 3 31.71 -0.65 -21.14
N LEU A 4 31.01 -0.55 -22.29
CA LEU A 4 29.60 -0.13 -22.32
C LEU A 4 28.69 -1.10 -21.56
N THR A 5 28.94 -2.40 -21.66
CA THR A 5 28.13 -3.44 -21.00
C THR A 5 28.28 -3.38 -19.47
N ILE A 6 29.49 -3.09 -18.98
CA ILE A 6 29.76 -2.94 -17.55
C ILE A 6 29.06 -1.69 -17.00
N ASN A 7 29.11 -0.58 -17.73
CA ASN A 7 28.45 0.67 -17.32
C ASN A 7 26.92 0.51 -17.28
N MET A 8 26.33 -0.11 -18.31
CA MET A 8 24.89 -0.39 -18.36
C MET A 8 24.43 -1.32 -17.20
N ARG A 9 25.25 -2.32 -16.85
CA ARG A 9 24.95 -3.22 -15.74
C ARG A 9 25.07 -2.55 -14.38
N TYR A 10 26.04 -1.66 -14.21
CA TYR A 10 26.22 -0.86 -12.98
C TYR A 10 25.09 0.16 -12.79
N VAL A 11 24.64 0.81 -13.87
CA VAL A 11 23.47 1.70 -13.84
C VAL A 11 22.21 0.92 -13.47
N SER A 12 22.01 -0.27 -14.04
CA SER A 12 20.86 -1.14 -13.73
C SER A 12 20.85 -1.63 -12.28
N SER A 13 22.00 -2.06 -11.74
CA SER A 13 22.09 -2.47 -10.33
C SER A 13 21.96 -1.29 -9.35
N LYS A 14 22.47 -0.10 -9.70
CA LYS A 14 22.26 1.11 -8.90
C LYS A 14 20.81 1.59 -8.94
N LEU A 15 20.12 1.45 -10.08
CA LEU A 15 18.67 1.71 -10.20
C LEU A 15 17.84 0.72 -9.37
N LEU A 16 18.23 -0.56 -9.36
CA LEU A 16 17.60 -1.61 -8.56
C LEU A 16 17.77 -1.33 -7.06
N PHE A 17 18.97 -0.94 -6.64
CA PHE A 17 19.27 -0.56 -5.26
C PHE A 17 18.52 0.72 -4.83
N LEU A 18 18.41 1.71 -5.74
CA LEU A 18 17.63 2.92 -5.49
C LEU A 18 16.12 2.59 -5.38
N ARG A 19 15.60 1.68 -6.21
CA ARG A 19 14.22 1.15 -6.11
C ARG A 19 13.96 0.43 -4.79
N LEU A 20 14.93 -0.34 -4.27
CA LEU A 20 14.85 -1.04 -2.98
C LEU A 20 14.90 -0.08 -1.77
N ASN A 21 15.57 1.07 -1.88
CA ASN A 21 15.61 2.09 -0.82
C ASN A 21 14.44 3.09 -0.88
N LEU A 22 13.85 3.31 -2.07
CA LEU A 22 12.64 4.13 -2.26
C LEU A 22 11.37 3.44 -1.75
N THR A 23 11.43 2.14 -1.45
CA THR A 23 10.35 1.37 -0.83
C THR A 23 10.41 1.36 0.69
N SER A 24 11.04 2.36 1.31
CA SER A 24 10.64 2.75 2.67
C SER A 24 9.26 3.38 2.57
N ILE A 25 8.23 2.54 2.48
CA ILE A 25 6.85 2.98 2.64
C ILE A 25 6.82 3.65 4.02
N SER A 26 6.78 4.98 4.02
CA SER A 26 6.81 5.71 5.28
C SER A 26 5.52 5.38 6.02
N MET A 27 5.57 5.35 7.35
CA MET A 27 4.39 5.10 8.18
C MET A 27 3.22 6.05 7.79
N LYS A 28 3.56 7.25 7.29
CA LYS A 28 2.62 8.24 6.73
C LYS A 28 1.96 7.79 5.42
N ASP A 29 2.69 7.15 4.50
CA ASP A 29 2.11 6.65 3.24
C ASP A 29 1.09 5.53 3.49
N LEU A 30 1.33 4.67 4.49
CA LEU A 30 0.35 3.67 4.91
C LEU A 30 -0.91 4.32 5.49
N LEU A 31 -0.75 5.36 6.32
CA LEU A 31 -1.89 6.11 6.84
C LEU A 31 -2.72 6.78 5.73
N VAL A 32 -2.06 7.37 4.73
CA VAL A 32 -2.75 7.97 3.58
C VAL A 32 -3.55 6.91 2.82
N LYS A 33 -2.97 5.72 2.58
CA LYS A 33 -3.68 4.61 1.92
C LYS A 33 -4.86 4.08 2.74
N ILE A 34 -4.68 3.92 4.06
CA ILE A 34 -5.75 3.48 4.96
C ILE A 34 -6.90 4.49 4.95
N ASN A 35 -6.61 5.79 5.05
CA ASN A 35 -7.64 6.82 4.99
C ASN A 35 -8.37 6.83 3.65
N ALA A 36 -7.64 6.68 2.53
CA ALA A 36 -8.25 6.61 1.20
C ALA A 36 -9.19 5.40 1.04
N GLU A 37 -8.79 4.21 1.53
CA GLU A 37 -9.65 3.03 1.52
C GLU A 37 -10.88 3.19 2.43
N ILE A 38 -10.72 3.81 3.60
CA ILE A 38 -11.84 4.09 4.51
C ILE A 38 -12.81 5.09 3.88
N GLU A 39 -12.32 6.15 3.23
CA GLU A 39 -13.16 7.13 2.53
C GLU A 39 -13.93 6.49 1.37
N THR A 40 -13.24 5.65 0.60
CA THR A 40 -13.86 4.89 -0.49
C THR A 40 -14.93 3.97 0.06
N PHE A 41 -14.63 3.24 1.14
CA PHE A 41 -15.58 2.36 1.82
C PHE A 41 -16.78 3.11 2.39
N LYS A 42 -16.58 4.29 2.98
CA LYS A 42 -17.65 5.13 3.52
C LYS A 42 -18.58 5.59 2.41
N THR A 43 -18.03 6.11 1.32
CA THR A 43 -18.78 6.57 0.15
C THR A 43 -19.56 5.42 -0.52
N GLU A 44 -18.91 4.26 -0.68
CA GLU A 44 -19.57 3.07 -1.22
C GLU A 44 -20.67 2.54 -0.29
N SER A 45 -20.43 2.52 1.02
CA SER A 45 -21.39 2.02 2.02
C SER A 45 -22.61 2.92 2.12
N GLU A 46 -22.43 4.24 2.09
CA GLU A 46 -23.54 5.21 2.04
C GLU A 46 -24.38 5.00 0.77
N SER A 47 -23.73 4.89 -0.39
CA SER A 47 -24.42 4.64 -1.68
C SER A 47 -25.14 3.28 -1.74
N LEU A 48 -24.62 2.25 -1.04
CA LEU A 48 -25.21 0.91 -1.01
C LEU A 48 -26.33 0.77 0.03
N THR A 49 -26.26 1.54 1.12
CA THR A 49 -27.30 1.58 2.16
C THR A 49 -28.60 2.15 1.61
N GLU A 50 -28.52 3.19 0.76
CA GLU A 50 -29.69 3.75 0.08
C GLU A 50 -30.27 2.82 -1.00
N LYS A 51 -29.44 1.97 -1.62
CA LYS A 51 -29.86 1.08 -2.73
C LYS A 51 -30.31 -0.32 -2.29
N GLY A 52 -30.21 -0.68 -1.01
CA GLY A 52 -30.73 -1.96 -0.48
C GLY A 52 -30.13 -3.21 -1.15
N VAL A 53 -28.89 -3.12 -1.63
CA VAL A 53 -28.29 -4.17 -2.47
C VAL A 53 -27.76 -5.30 -1.58
N LYS A 54 -28.19 -6.55 -1.80
CA LYS A 54 -27.62 -7.76 -1.14
C LYS A 54 -26.08 -7.87 -1.29
N ALA A 55 -25.49 -7.15 -2.24
CA ALA A 55 -24.05 -7.05 -2.45
C ALA A 55 -23.31 -6.12 -1.45
N ALA A 56 -24.03 -5.33 -0.64
CA ALA A 56 -23.44 -4.43 0.35
C ALA A 56 -22.56 -5.18 1.36
N GLY A 57 -23.03 -6.33 1.85
CA GLY A 57 -22.26 -7.19 2.76
C GLY A 57 -20.98 -7.75 2.13
N ALA A 58 -21.02 -8.13 0.85
CA ALA A 58 -19.84 -8.64 0.15
C ALA A 58 -18.78 -7.54 -0.07
N ARG A 59 -19.21 -6.32 -0.39
CA ARG A 59 -18.29 -5.17 -0.53
C ARG A 59 -17.73 -4.70 0.80
N ALA A 60 -18.55 -4.64 1.85
CA ALA A 60 -18.07 -4.34 3.19
C ALA A 60 -17.02 -5.35 3.66
N ARG A 61 -17.29 -6.65 3.43
CA ARG A 61 -16.32 -7.70 3.74
C ARG A 61 -15.02 -7.55 2.95
N LYS A 62 -15.08 -7.17 1.68
CA LYS A 62 -13.89 -6.92 0.85
C LYS A 62 -13.07 -5.74 1.37
N ALA A 63 -13.72 -4.60 1.64
CA ALA A 63 -13.08 -3.42 2.19
C ALA A 63 -12.44 -3.70 3.56
N THR A 64 -13.12 -4.43 4.44
CA THR A 64 -12.53 -4.85 5.73
C THR A 64 -11.26 -5.69 5.54
N LEU A 65 -11.25 -6.61 4.57
CA LEU A 65 -10.08 -7.45 4.26
C LEU A 65 -8.88 -6.66 3.74
N GLU A 66 -9.12 -5.61 2.96
CA GLU A 66 -8.08 -4.71 2.44
C GLU A 66 -7.52 -3.80 3.55
N ILE A 67 -8.39 -3.16 4.33
CA ILE A 67 -7.99 -2.32 5.48
C ILE A 67 -7.23 -3.13 6.54
N GLU A 68 -7.66 -4.37 6.83
CA GLU A 68 -6.99 -5.22 7.82
C GLU A 68 -5.55 -5.57 7.40
N LYS A 69 -5.30 -5.81 6.11
CA LYS A 69 -3.95 -6.05 5.60
C LYS A 69 -3.08 -4.81 5.78
N LEU A 70 -3.58 -3.64 5.40
CA LEU A 70 -2.86 -2.37 5.54
C LEU A 70 -2.56 -2.03 7.00
N LEU A 71 -3.47 -2.29 7.93
CA LEU A 71 -3.26 -2.09 9.38
C LEU A 71 -2.20 -3.05 9.95
N LYS A 72 -2.19 -4.31 9.51
CA LYS A 72 -1.14 -5.27 9.90
C LYS A 72 0.24 -4.85 9.38
N GLU A 73 0.29 -4.31 8.18
CA GLU A 73 1.51 -3.80 7.55
C GLU A 73 2.00 -2.53 8.26
N PHE A 74 1.07 -1.61 8.59
CA PHE A 74 1.33 -0.45 9.44
C PHE A 74 1.92 -0.84 10.80
N ARG A 75 1.38 -1.89 11.44
CA ARG A 75 1.92 -2.39 12.71
C ARG A 75 3.36 -2.91 12.57
N LYS A 76 3.67 -3.68 11.51
CA LYS A 76 5.02 -4.19 11.29
C LYS A 76 6.02 -3.07 11.04
N VAL A 77 5.67 -2.15 10.13
CA VAL A 77 6.49 -0.98 9.80
C VAL A 77 6.68 -0.08 11.03
N SER A 78 5.64 0.09 11.85
CA SER A 78 5.72 0.86 13.09
C SER A 78 6.69 0.26 14.12
N ILE A 79 6.75 -1.07 14.22
CA ILE A 79 7.70 -1.76 15.12
C ILE A 79 9.13 -1.67 14.58
N GLU A 80 9.32 -1.79 13.26
CA GLU A 80 10.64 -1.64 12.64
C GLU A 80 11.18 -0.21 12.76
N GLU A 81 10.33 0.80 12.61
CA GLU A 81 10.69 2.21 12.86
C GLU A 81 10.95 2.49 14.34
N SER A 82 10.17 1.90 15.27
CA SER A 82 10.37 2.10 16.71
C SER A 82 11.66 1.47 17.26
N LYS A 83 12.31 0.59 16.48
CA LYS A 83 13.63 0.00 16.82
C LYS A 83 14.81 0.80 16.27
N LYS A 84 14.54 1.85 15.50
CA LYS A 84 15.54 2.73 14.88
C LYS A 84 15.79 3.94 15.78
#